data_AF-A0A350LVL5-F1
#
_entry.id   AF-A0A350LVL5-F1
#
_cell.length_a   1.000
_cell.length_b   1.000
_cell.length_c   1.000
_cell.angle_alpha   90.00
_cell.angle_beta   90.00
_cell.angle_gamma   90.00
#
_symmetry.space_group_name_H-M   'P 1'
#
loop_
_entity.id
_entity.type
_entity.pdbx_description
1 polymer ?
#
loop_
_entity_poly.entity_id
_entity_poly.type
_entity_poly.pdbx_seq_one_letter_code
_entity_poly.pdbx_strand_id
1 'polypeptide(L)'
;AEALIAAGVARVVAPFDDTDPRVSGQGFAALRAAGIEVETGVLAEEAARDHAGFLLRNAEGRPMVTLKLATSFDGRIATASGHSQWITGPQARRAVHAMRARHDA
;
A
#
# COMPACT_ATOMS: atom_id res chain seq x y z
N ALA A 1 6.37 -6.63 -19.49
CA ALA A 1 5.63 -7.57 -20.35
C ALA A 1 6.56 -8.56 -21.04
N GLU A 2 7.63 -8.10 -21.70
CA GLU A 2 8.58 -8.94 -22.46
C GLU A 2 9.07 -10.19 -21.72
N ALA A 3 9.50 -10.05 -20.46
CA ALA A 3 9.98 -11.20 -19.68
C ALA A 3 8.91 -12.29 -19.48
N LEU A 4 7.64 -11.90 -19.30
CA LEU A 4 6.52 -12.85 -19.16
C LEU A 4 6.20 -13.53 -20.51
N ILE A 5 6.28 -12.77 -21.61
CA ILE A 5 6.10 -13.31 -22.97
C ILE A 5 7.21 -14.32 -23.27
N ALA A 6 8.47 -13.97 -23.01
CA ALA A 6 9.61 -14.85 -23.20
C ALA A 6 9.54 -16.11 -22.33
N ALA A 7 8.96 -16.01 -21.13
CA ALA A 7 8.72 -17.14 -20.25
C ALA A 7 7.58 -18.06 -20.73
N GLY A 8 6.77 -17.64 -21.71
CA GLY A 8 5.69 -18.44 -22.27
C GLY A 8 4.54 -18.73 -21.30
N VAL A 9 4.26 -17.80 -20.37
CA VAL A 9 3.16 -17.98 -19.41
C VAL A 9 1.81 -17.99 -20.14
N ALA A 10 0.90 -18.86 -19.73
CA ALA A 10 -0.41 -18.98 -20.38
C ALA A 10 -1.40 -17.88 -19.96
N ARG A 11 -1.31 -17.41 -18.71
CA ARG A 11 -2.26 -16.47 -18.12
C ARG A 11 -1.57 -15.54 -17.13
N VAL A 12 -1.96 -14.26 -17.17
CA VAL A 12 -1.57 -13.21 -16.22
C VAL A 12 -2.84 -12.69 -15.55
N VAL A 13 -2.82 -12.61 -14.22
CA VAL A 13 -3.92 -12.07 -13.42
C VAL A 13 -3.39 -10.89 -12.62
N ALA A 14 -4.10 -9.76 -12.66
CA ALA A 14 -3.70 -8.54 -11.99
C ALA A 14 -4.89 -7.82 -11.31
N PRO A 15 -4.65 -7.05 -10.24
CA PRO A 15 -5.72 -6.34 -9.56
C PRO A 15 -6.23 -5.11 -10.32
N PHE A 16 -5.36 -4.35 -10.98
CA PHE A 16 -5.73 -3.13 -11.71
C PHE A 16 -4.73 -2.82 -12.84
N ASP A 17 -5.14 -1.95 -13.76
CA ASP A 17 -4.28 -1.35 -14.77
C ASP A 17 -3.33 -0.33 -14.15
N ASP A 18 -2.18 -0.12 -14.79
CA ASP A 18 -1.23 0.91 -14.39
C ASP A 18 -1.80 2.31 -14.69
N THR A 19 -1.76 3.21 -13.71
CA THR A 19 -2.21 4.60 -13.84
C THR A 19 -1.08 5.55 -14.26
N ASP A 20 0.17 5.09 -14.35
CA ASP A 20 1.30 5.90 -14.78
C ASP A 20 1.18 6.23 -16.27
N PRO A 21 1.06 7.51 -16.66
CA PRO A 21 0.81 7.91 -18.04
C PRO A 21 1.94 7.49 -18.99
N ARG A 22 3.14 7.18 -18.48
CA ARG A 22 4.29 6.75 -19.30
C ARG A 22 4.12 5.33 -19.85
N VAL A 23 3.37 4.47 -19.17
CA VAL A 23 3.30 3.03 -19.46
C VAL A 23 1.89 2.43 -19.41
N SER A 24 0.89 3.22 -18.98
CA SER A 24 -0.49 2.79 -18.79
C SER A 24 -1.02 1.98 -19.98
N GLY A 25 -1.52 0.76 -19.68
CA GLY A 25 -2.12 -0.16 -20.64
C GLY A 25 -1.16 -0.88 -21.61
N GLN A 26 0.05 -0.37 -21.83
CA GLN A 26 0.98 -0.93 -22.84
C GLN A 26 1.42 -2.36 -22.50
N GLY A 27 1.65 -2.63 -21.21
CA GLY A 27 2.08 -3.96 -20.75
C GLY A 27 1.04 -5.05 -21.01
N PHE A 28 -0.23 -4.80 -20.64
CA PHE A 28 -1.30 -5.77 -20.87
C PHE A 28 -1.68 -5.88 -22.34
N ALA A 29 -1.62 -4.79 -23.11
CA ALA A 29 -1.80 -4.85 -24.56
C ALA A 29 -0.75 -5.76 -25.22
N ALA A 30 0.52 -5.63 -24.85
CA ALA A 30 1.59 -6.49 -25.36
C ALA A 30 1.40 -7.97 -25.00
N LEU A 31 0.95 -8.26 -23.77
CA LEU A 31 0.66 -9.64 -23.34
C LEU A 31 -0.49 -10.25 -24.15
N ARG A 32 -1.60 -9.51 -24.31
CA ARG A 32 -2.74 -9.97 -25.12
C ARG A 32 -2.36 -10.18 -26.59
N ALA A 33 -1.54 -9.29 -27.16
CA ALA A 33 -1.04 -9.42 -28.53
C ALA A 33 -0.15 -10.66 -28.73
N ALA A 34 0.54 -11.11 -27.67
CA ALA A 34 1.30 -12.36 -27.66
C ALA A 34 0.44 -13.61 -27.42
N GLY A 35 -0.89 -13.48 -27.35
CA GLY A 35 -1.82 -14.59 -27.12
C GLY A 35 -1.95 -15.02 -25.66
N ILE A 36 -1.43 -14.24 -24.72
CA ILE A 36 -1.52 -14.53 -23.29
C ILE A 36 -2.86 -14.02 -22.75
N GLU A 37 -3.56 -14.87 -22.00
CA GLU A 37 -4.80 -14.48 -21.32
C GLU A 37 -4.49 -13.46 -20.21
N VAL A 38 -5.19 -12.33 -20.19
CA VAL A 38 -5.02 -11.29 -19.17
C VAL A 38 -6.35 -10.98 -18.52
N GLU A 39 -6.44 -11.27 -17.23
CA GLU A 39 -7.59 -10.92 -16.38
C GLU A 39 -7.21 -9.83 -15.38
N THR A 40 -8.03 -8.79 -15.30
CA THR A 40 -7.84 -7.66 -14.38
C THR A 40 -9.02 -7.54 -13.40
N GLY A 41 -8.81 -6.86 -12.26
CA GLY A 41 -9.85 -6.65 -11.25
C GLY A 41 -9.88 -7.68 -10.12
N VAL A 42 -9.07 -8.75 -10.22
CA VAL A 42 -9.03 -9.81 -9.20
C VAL A 42 -8.38 -9.28 -7.93
N LEU A 43 -9.13 -9.30 -6.82
CA LEU A 43 -8.70 -8.76 -5.51
C LEU A 43 -8.25 -7.29 -5.59
N ALA A 44 -8.92 -6.50 -6.43
CA ALA A 44 -8.57 -5.09 -6.65
C ALA A 44 -8.64 -4.27 -5.35
N GLU A 45 -9.61 -4.53 -4.49
CA GLU A 45 -9.78 -3.81 -3.22
C GLU A 45 -8.68 -4.14 -2.22
N GLU A 46 -8.29 -5.40 -2.11
CA GLU A 46 -7.16 -5.86 -1.28
C GLU A 46 -5.86 -5.20 -1.73
N ALA A 47 -5.55 -5.28 -3.02
CA ALA A 47 -4.35 -4.68 -3.58
C ALA A 47 -4.36 -3.15 -3.43
N ALA A 48 -5.52 -2.51 -3.56
CA ALA A 48 -5.65 -1.07 -3.33
C ALA A 48 -5.35 -0.68 -1.88
N ARG A 49 -5.73 -1.52 -0.88
CA ARG A 49 -5.36 -1.32 0.52
C ARG A 49 -3.85 -1.45 0.74
N ASP A 50 -3.22 -2.43 0.11
CA ASP A 50 -1.76 -2.64 0.22
C ASP A 50 -0.96 -1.50 -0.43
N HIS A 51 -1.50 -0.89 -1.50
CA HIS A 51 -0.86 0.20 -2.25
C HIS A 51 -1.44 1.60 -1.97
N ALA A 52 -2.25 1.78 -0.92
CA ALA A 52 -3.02 3.00 -0.67
C ALA A 52 -2.16 4.29 -0.71
N GLY A 53 -0.97 4.26 -0.11
CA GLY A 53 -0.03 5.40 -0.13
C GLY A 53 0.47 5.77 -1.53
N PHE A 54 0.79 4.78 -2.34
CA PHE A 54 1.25 4.98 -3.72
C PHE A 54 0.12 5.50 -4.61
N LEU A 55 -1.07 4.90 -4.49
CA LEU A 55 -2.23 5.27 -5.28
C LEU A 55 -2.71 6.69 -4.96
N LEU A 56 -2.78 7.07 -3.68
CA LEU A 56 -3.13 8.45 -3.27
C LEU A 56 -2.13 9.48 -3.82
N ARG A 57 -0.84 9.18 -3.76
CA ARG A 57 0.19 10.08 -4.31
C ARG A 57 0.03 10.27 -5.82
N ASN A 58 -0.25 9.19 -6.54
CA ASN A 58 -0.35 9.25 -8.00
C ASN A 58 -1.68 9.86 -8.48
N ALA A 59 -2.80 9.53 -7.82
CA ALA A 59 -4.14 9.97 -8.23
C ALA A 59 -4.49 11.37 -7.72
N GLU A 60 -4.10 11.71 -6.48
CA GLU A 60 -4.49 12.96 -5.80
C GLU A 60 -3.31 13.89 -5.53
N GLY A 61 -2.08 13.48 -5.83
CA GLY A 61 -0.88 14.31 -5.59
C GLY A 61 -0.54 14.50 -4.10
N ARG A 62 -1.09 13.66 -3.20
CA ARG A 62 -0.88 13.77 -1.75
C ARG A 62 -0.54 12.43 -1.10
N PRO A 63 0.20 12.41 0.03
CA PRO A 63 0.52 11.17 0.71
C PRO A 63 -0.70 10.59 1.45
N MET A 64 -0.65 9.28 1.73
CA MET A 64 -1.48 8.69 2.79
C MET A 64 -0.92 9.11 4.14
N VAL A 65 -1.78 9.60 5.03
CA VAL A 65 -1.40 10.05 6.37
C VAL A 65 -1.98 9.11 7.41
N THR A 66 -1.12 8.58 8.28
CA THR A 66 -1.54 7.79 9.44
C THR A 66 -1.38 8.59 10.72
N LEU A 67 -2.48 8.88 11.41
CA LEU A 67 -2.45 9.42 12.77
C LEU A 67 -2.34 8.29 13.79
N LYS A 68 -1.25 8.28 14.57
CA LYS A 68 -1.08 7.35 15.69
C LYS A 68 -1.18 8.10 17.01
N LEU A 69 -2.03 7.59 17.92
CA LEU A 69 -2.12 8.06 19.30
C LEU A 69 -1.76 6.94 20.29
N ALA A 70 -1.26 7.31 21.47
CA ALA A 70 -1.16 6.42 22.62
C ALA A 70 -1.72 7.17 23.83
N THR A 71 -2.78 6.64 24.42
CA THR A 71 -3.51 7.29 25.50
C THR A 71 -3.71 6.33 26.66
N SER A 72 -3.96 6.88 27.84
CA SER A 72 -4.61 6.14 28.93
C SER A 72 -6.05 5.79 28.55
N PHE A 73 -6.70 4.97 29.39
CA PHE A 73 -8.10 4.59 29.23
C PHE A 73 -9.04 5.81 29.20
N ASP A 74 -8.74 6.86 29.97
CA ASP A 74 -9.48 8.13 30.01
C ASP A 74 -8.99 9.16 28.97
N GLY A 75 -8.21 8.74 27.96
CA GLY A 75 -7.87 9.58 26.81
C GLY A 75 -6.72 10.57 27.02
N ARG A 76 -5.88 10.39 28.03
CA ARG A 76 -4.75 11.28 28.34
C ARG A 76 -3.44 10.80 27.71
N ILE A 77 -2.62 11.73 27.24
CA ILE A 77 -1.28 11.47 26.68
C ILE A 77 -0.14 11.74 27.69
N ALA A 78 -0.47 12.31 28.84
CA ALA A 78 0.43 12.63 29.94
C ALA A 78 -0.40 12.91 31.21
N THR A 79 0.23 12.84 32.37
CA THR A 79 -0.34 13.41 33.61
C THR A 79 -0.33 14.94 33.57
N ALA A 80 -1.00 15.60 34.52
CA ALA A 80 -0.99 17.07 34.65
C ALA A 80 0.43 17.65 34.84
N SER A 81 1.36 16.86 35.38
CA SER A 81 2.76 17.23 35.55
C SER A 81 3.62 17.03 34.29
N GLY A 82 3.04 16.51 33.20
CA GLY A 82 3.75 16.21 31.95
C GLY A 82 4.39 14.82 31.88
N HIS A 83 4.36 14.03 32.95
CA HIS A 83 4.87 12.66 32.92
C HIS A 83 4.07 11.79 31.93
N SER A 84 4.75 11.24 30.92
CA SER A 84 4.14 10.52 29.78
C SER A 84 4.88 9.23 29.39
N GLN A 85 5.94 8.89 30.12
CA GLN A 85 6.73 7.71 29.79
C GLN A 85 5.91 6.44 30.01
N TRP A 86 5.80 5.66 28.95
CA TRP A 86 5.27 4.30 28.97
C TRP A 86 3.81 4.15 29.40
N ILE A 87 2.94 5.07 28.96
CA ILE A 87 1.48 4.91 29.04
C ILE A 87 1.01 3.60 28.38
N THR A 88 1.62 3.24 27.25
CA THR A 88 1.39 1.96 26.55
C THR A 88 2.62 1.05 26.69
N GLY A 89 2.38 -0.26 26.79
CA GLY A 89 3.42 -1.27 27.01
C GLY A 89 4.32 -1.58 25.79
N PRO A 90 5.35 -2.43 25.95
CA PRO A 90 6.35 -2.72 24.92
C PRO A 90 5.77 -3.35 23.64
N GLN A 91 4.69 -4.12 23.73
CA GLN A 91 4.01 -4.71 22.57
C GLN A 91 3.44 -3.62 21.65
N ALA A 92 2.75 -2.63 22.21
CA ALA A 92 2.22 -1.50 21.46
C ALA A 92 3.33 -0.70 20.77
N ARG A 93 4.48 -0.55 21.45
CA ARG A 93 5.65 0.16 20.88
C ARG A 93 6.29 -0.60 19.73
N ARG A 94 6.35 -1.94 19.79
CA ARG A 94 6.79 -2.77 18.65
C ARG A 94 5.86 -2.63 17.46
N ALA A 95 4.54 -2.67 17.68
CA ALA A 95 3.56 -2.49 16.61
C ALA A 95 3.72 -1.13 15.91
N VAL A 96 3.96 -0.06 16.66
CA VAL A 96 4.20 1.29 16.10
C VAL A 96 5.54 1.37 15.36
N HIS A 97 6.56 0.63 15.79
CA HIS A 97 7.81 0.55 15.04
C HIS A 97 7.62 -0.13 13.68
N ALA A 98 6.83 -1.21 13.62
CA ALA A 98 6.43 -1.82 12.35
C ALA A 98 5.57 -0.87 11.49
N MET A 99 4.71 -0.06 12.12
CA MET A 99 3.95 0.98 11.41
C MET A 99 4.89 2.01 10.75
N ARG A 100 5.93 2.46 11.46
CA ARG A 100 6.94 3.40 10.91
C ARG A 100 7.68 2.82 9.71
N ALA A 101 8.00 1.51 9.73
CA ALA A 101 8.66 0.85 8.62
C ALA A 101 7.84 0.84 7.31
N ARG A 102 6.54 1.14 7.37
CA ARG A 102 5.63 1.23 6.22
C ARG A 102 5.38 2.66 5.74
N HIS A 103 6.06 3.65 6.32
CA HIS A 103 5.96 5.06 5.96
C HIS A 103 7.35 5.61 5.67
N ASP A 104 7.45 6.55 4.75
CA ASP A 104 8.69 7.24 4.40
C ASP A 104 9.04 8.37 5.39
N ALA A 105 8.02 8.97 6.02
CA ALA A 105 8.12 10.00 7.05
C ALA A 105 7.13 9.80 8.22
#